data_AF-A0A0C9TCA9-F1
#
_entry.id   AF-A0A0C9TCA9-F1
#
_cell.length_a   1.000
_cell.length_b   1.000
_cell.length_c   1.000
_cell.angle_alpha   90.00
_cell.angle_beta   90.00
_cell.angle_gamma   90.00
#
_symmetry.space_group_name_H-M   'P 1'
#
loop_
_entity.id
_entity.type
_entity.pdbx_description
1 polymer ?
#
loop_
_entity_poly.entity_id
_entity_poly.type
_entity_poly.pdbx_seq_one_letter_code
_entity_poly.pdbx_strand_id
1 'polypeptide(L)'
;MLQRAQQATDLHFNADIRLNCEQCQNFRSQLHIHVIDILLENCPSFAGYEQTPLLQHKQRRKLPAAGHRTKQYPLQTSTIDESSIMGNIAVIHDVYINQMKRTHQQLSDRAIPSINDQSTNACIRGAKVLRTKDVNTFTKLQNLQLGFGLFHLVMNFIWALLHVHCGSINQTGSLSYFFALLDCTRLGCEHPDYHTLLATLLQILRGIILNTWAVECQYESLAQFAKSNPSPDELLLVADHILSNHATPLYGPPKRKAGKTTEPSCHVPDSSEEASPVNITHRNLQILTRDLLYVIELITTISSGDFGRVEDILGNLAMMFRGAGSNNYCSEILHFLFNIKRVWTSDFANIMRDSMLVNLSGLEGHFMPIDLNIEHCIKFLKVCS
;
A
#
# COMPACT_ATOMS: atom_id res chain seq x y z
N MET A 1 0.03 26.18 -10.49
CA MET A 1 -0.78 25.03 -10.04
C MET A 1 -2.22 25.08 -10.54
N LEU A 2 -3.00 26.10 -10.19
CA LEU A 2 -4.41 26.22 -10.62
C LEU A 2 -4.60 26.16 -12.14
N GLN A 3 -3.79 26.90 -12.89
CA GLN A 3 -3.82 26.88 -14.36
C GLN A 3 -3.54 25.48 -14.93
N ARG A 4 -2.58 24.74 -14.35
CA ARG A 4 -2.28 23.34 -14.75
C ARG A 4 -3.46 22.43 -14.47
N ALA A 5 -4.13 22.58 -13.33
CA ALA A 5 -5.33 21.81 -13.00
C ALA A 5 -6.49 22.09 -13.98
N GLN A 6 -6.66 23.33 -14.43
CA GLN A 6 -7.70 23.72 -15.39
C GLN A 6 -7.43 23.20 -16.81
N GLN A 7 -6.16 22.97 -17.15
CA GLN A 7 -5.72 22.47 -18.45
C GLN A 7 -5.39 20.97 -18.44
N ALA A 8 -5.53 20.32 -17.29
CA ALA A 8 -5.19 18.91 -17.11
C ALA A 8 -6.15 18.02 -17.92
N THR A 9 -5.59 17.03 -18.61
CA THR A 9 -6.35 15.97 -19.26
C THR A 9 -6.65 14.85 -18.27
N ASP A 10 -7.70 14.07 -18.56
CA ASP A 10 -8.07 12.90 -17.77
C ASP A 10 -6.94 11.85 -17.68
N LEU A 11 -7.05 10.98 -16.68
CA LEU A 11 -6.22 9.78 -16.58
C LEU A 11 -6.69 8.72 -17.58
N HIS A 12 -5.75 8.10 -18.27
CA HIS A 12 -6.00 6.93 -19.12
C HIS A 12 -5.49 5.68 -18.42
N PHE A 13 -6.35 4.67 -18.26
CA PHE A 13 -6.01 3.45 -17.52
C PHE A 13 -4.70 2.80 -17.99
N ASN A 14 -4.52 2.57 -19.29
CA ASN A 14 -3.33 1.88 -19.81
C ASN A 14 -2.05 2.70 -19.72
N ALA A 15 -2.13 4.04 -19.74
CA ALA A 15 -0.96 4.91 -19.76
C ALA A 15 -0.58 5.41 -18.35
N ASP A 16 -1.58 5.59 -17.49
CA ASP A 16 -1.41 6.31 -16.23
C ASP A 16 -1.64 5.45 -14.98
N ILE A 17 -2.48 4.40 -15.07
CA ILE A 17 -2.87 3.60 -13.90
C ILE A 17 -2.19 2.22 -13.94
N ARG A 18 -2.26 1.54 -15.08
CA ARG A 18 -1.60 0.26 -15.28
C ARG A 18 -0.09 0.43 -15.21
N LEU A 19 0.57 -0.46 -14.47
CA LEU A 19 2.04 -0.47 -14.40
C LEU A 19 2.65 -0.65 -15.79
N ASN A 20 3.68 0.16 -16.07
CA ASN A 20 4.49 -0.02 -17.26
C ASN A 20 5.50 -1.18 -17.08
N CYS A 21 6.19 -1.56 -18.15
CA CYS A 21 7.14 -2.68 -18.13
C CYS A 21 8.26 -2.51 -17.08
N GLU A 22 8.79 -1.29 -16.93
CA GLU A 22 9.83 -0.99 -15.95
C GLU A 22 9.31 -1.18 -14.52
N GLN A 23 8.13 -0.64 -14.22
CA GLN A 23 7.48 -0.79 -12.91
C GLN A 23 7.19 -2.26 -12.59
N CYS A 24 6.68 -3.02 -13.56
CA CYS A 24 6.47 -4.47 -13.41
C CYS A 24 7.78 -5.22 -13.10
N GLN A 25 8.86 -4.91 -13.82
CA GLN A 25 10.17 -5.53 -13.60
C GLN A 25 10.74 -5.17 -12.23
N ASN A 26 10.64 -3.90 -11.84
CA ASN A 26 11.11 -3.44 -10.53
C ASN A 26 10.31 -4.09 -9.41
N PHE A 27 8.98 -4.03 -9.46
CA PHE A 27 8.14 -4.67 -8.46
C PHE A 27 8.42 -6.17 -8.35
N ARG A 28 8.49 -6.89 -9.49
CA ARG A 28 8.86 -8.32 -9.48
C ARG A 28 10.23 -8.53 -8.83
N SER A 29 11.22 -7.69 -9.09
CA SER A 29 12.51 -7.79 -8.43
C SER A 29 12.43 -7.57 -6.92
N GLN A 30 11.58 -6.65 -6.43
CA GLN A 30 11.37 -6.49 -4.99
C GLN A 30 10.75 -7.74 -4.36
N LEU A 31 9.81 -8.39 -5.04
CA LEU A 31 9.19 -9.62 -4.55
C LEU A 31 10.18 -10.78 -4.43
N HIS A 32 11.16 -10.89 -5.33
CA HIS A 32 12.23 -11.89 -5.18
C HIS A 32 12.99 -11.67 -3.87
N ILE A 33 13.36 -10.42 -3.59
CA ILE A 33 14.08 -10.08 -2.37
C ILE A 33 13.23 -10.40 -1.13
N HIS A 34 11.92 -10.08 -1.12
CA HIS A 34 11.05 -10.46 0.01
C HIS A 34 11.00 -11.97 0.25
N VAL A 35 10.90 -12.76 -0.81
CA VAL A 35 10.92 -14.23 -0.68
C VAL A 35 12.25 -14.69 -0.10
N ILE A 36 13.36 -14.16 -0.61
CA ILE A 36 14.71 -14.51 -0.14
C ILE A 36 14.89 -14.10 1.31
N ASP A 37 14.57 -12.86 1.69
CA ASP A 37 14.67 -12.36 3.06
C ASP A 37 13.92 -13.25 4.05
N ILE A 38 12.72 -13.73 3.69
CA ILE A 38 11.99 -14.71 4.51
C ILE A 38 12.78 -16.00 4.70
N LEU A 39 13.47 -16.51 3.68
CA LEU A 39 14.32 -17.69 3.81
C LEU A 39 15.54 -17.41 4.69
N LEU A 40 16.23 -16.27 4.49
CA LEU A 40 17.42 -15.89 5.27
C LEU A 40 17.08 -15.71 6.75
N GLU A 41 16.00 -14.97 7.06
CA GLU A 41 15.53 -14.71 8.43
C GLU A 41 15.19 -15.99 9.21
N ASN A 42 14.78 -17.06 8.53
CA ASN A 42 14.34 -18.31 9.14
C ASN A 42 15.43 -19.40 9.19
N CYS A 43 16.66 -19.10 8.76
CA CYS A 43 17.78 -20.02 8.92
C CYS A 43 19.11 -19.28 9.17
N PRO A 44 19.66 -19.32 10.41
CA PRO A 44 20.93 -18.67 10.74
C PRO A 44 22.13 -19.14 9.90
N SER A 45 22.04 -20.29 9.23
CA SER A 45 23.10 -20.79 8.34
C SER A 45 23.26 -19.96 7.07
N PHE A 46 22.35 -19.04 6.77
CA PHE A 46 22.49 -18.04 5.70
C PHE A 46 23.21 -16.75 6.13
N ALA A 47 23.74 -16.67 7.34
CA ALA A 47 24.40 -15.46 7.83
C ALA A 47 25.46 -14.95 6.83
N GLY A 48 25.35 -13.68 6.46
CA GLY A 48 26.24 -13.00 5.51
C GLY A 48 25.59 -12.74 4.14
N TYR A 49 24.55 -13.49 3.78
CA TYR A 49 23.82 -13.26 2.52
C TYR A 49 23.11 -11.90 2.49
N GLU A 50 22.75 -11.36 3.65
CA GLU A 50 22.07 -10.07 3.81
C GLU A 50 22.91 -8.88 3.31
N GLN A 51 24.23 -9.07 3.14
CA GLN A 51 25.14 -8.05 2.59
C GLN A 51 25.38 -8.20 1.09
N THR A 52 24.78 -9.21 0.45
CA THR A 52 25.00 -9.49 -0.96
C THR A 52 24.29 -8.43 -1.82
N PRO A 53 25.01 -7.70 -2.69
CA PRO A 53 24.41 -6.62 -3.49
C PRO A 53 23.26 -7.07 -4.42
N LEU A 54 23.34 -8.29 -4.96
CA LEU A 54 22.28 -8.87 -5.80
C LEU A 54 21.00 -9.18 -5.02
N LEU A 55 21.09 -9.34 -3.71
CA LEU A 55 19.99 -9.67 -2.82
C LEU A 55 19.44 -8.44 -2.09
N GLN A 56 19.66 -7.24 -2.64
CA GLN A 56 19.15 -6.00 -2.10
C GLN A 56 17.96 -5.48 -2.90
N HIS A 57 17.02 -4.85 -2.21
CA HIS A 57 15.95 -4.10 -2.84
C HIS A 57 16.51 -3.01 -3.77
N LYS A 58 15.97 -2.93 -4.99
CA LYS A 58 16.36 -1.88 -5.94
C LYS A 58 15.79 -0.54 -5.51
N GLN A 59 16.66 0.43 -5.27
CA GLN A 59 16.26 1.80 -4.95
C GLN A 59 15.56 2.47 -6.14
N ARG A 60 14.48 3.20 -5.87
CA ARG A 60 13.70 3.97 -6.85
C ARG A 60 13.77 5.46 -6.53
N ARG A 61 13.24 5.87 -5.38
CA ARG A 61 13.29 7.24 -4.86
C ARG A 61 13.39 7.19 -3.33
N LYS A 62 14.51 6.65 -2.85
CA LYS A 62 14.86 6.59 -1.43
C LYS A 62 15.27 7.97 -0.92
N LEU A 63 14.64 8.40 0.17
CA LEU A 63 15.06 9.55 0.95
C LEU A 63 16.42 9.25 1.62
N PRO A 64 17.32 10.24 1.77
CA PRO A 64 18.56 10.04 2.50
C PRO A 64 18.25 9.54 3.91
N ALA A 65 18.86 8.43 4.34
CA ALA A 65 18.65 7.91 5.68
C ALA A 65 19.61 8.57 6.70
N ALA A 66 20.90 8.62 6.36
CA ALA A 66 21.93 9.13 7.25
C ALA A 66 21.77 10.64 7.50
N GLY A 67 21.50 11.01 8.76
CA GLY A 67 21.40 12.41 9.20
C GLY A 67 20.09 13.11 8.81
N HIS A 68 19.18 12.45 8.08
CA HIS A 68 17.88 13.02 7.73
C HIS A 68 16.89 12.82 8.87
N ARG A 69 17.00 13.66 9.89
CA ARG A 69 16.10 13.66 11.04
C ARG A 69 14.99 14.69 10.87
N THR A 70 13.75 14.23 10.77
CA THR A 70 12.57 15.09 10.73
C THR A 70 12.39 15.79 12.07
N LYS A 71 12.24 17.12 12.04
CA LYS A 71 11.84 17.94 13.19
C LYS A 71 10.34 18.22 13.09
N GLN A 72 9.66 18.09 14.21
CA GLN A 72 8.23 18.36 14.31
C GLN A 72 7.98 19.54 15.25
N TYR A 73 7.06 20.41 14.85
CA TYR A 73 6.65 21.60 15.59
C TYR A 73 5.12 21.55 15.72
N PRO A 74 4.59 20.84 16.73
CA PRO A 74 3.15 20.69 16.90
C PRO A 74 2.51 22.04 17.20
N LEU A 75 1.33 22.25 16.63
CA LEU A 75 0.46 23.38 16.91
C LEU A 75 -0.36 23.13 18.18
N GLN A 76 -1.06 24.17 18.66
CA GLN A 76 -1.97 24.03 19.79
C GLN A 76 -3.16 23.16 19.40
N THR A 77 -3.60 22.31 20.34
CA THR A 77 -4.82 21.52 20.19
C THR A 77 -6.05 22.42 20.05
N SER A 78 -7.03 21.94 19.29
CA SER A 78 -8.30 22.63 19.07
C SER A 78 -9.47 21.71 19.40
N THR A 79 -10.60 22.29 19.81
CA THR A 79 -11.85 21.56 20.08
C THR A 79 -12.78 21.54 18.86
N ILE A 80 -12.31 22.03 17.71
CA ILE A 80 -13.07 22.03 16.46
C ILE A 80 -13.26 20.59 15.99
N ASP A 81 -14.52 20.20 15.75
CA ASP A 81 -14.85 18.89 15.20
C ASP A 81 -14.49 18.80 13.71
N GLU A 82 -13.50 17.97 13.39
CA GLU A 82 -12.99 17.75 12.03
C GLU A 82 -13.82 16.76 11.19
N SER A 83 -14.92 16.23 11.72
CA SER A 83 -15.78 15.26 11.01
C SER A 83 -16.64 15.85 9.89
N SER A 84 -16.66 17.19 9.75
CA SER A 84 -17.52 17.90 8.80
C SER A 84 -16.75 18.84 7.88
N ILE A 85 -17.37 19.21 6.75
CA ILE A 85 -16.85 20.21 5.81
C ILE A 85 -16.62 21.56 6.53
N MET A 86 -17.58 22.00 7.36
CA MET A 86 -17.47 23.26 8.10
C MET A 86 -16.39 23.19 9.17
N GLY A 87 -16.27 22.05 9.84
CA GLY A 87 -15.19 21.76 10.78
C GLY A 87 -13.81 21.90 10.16
N ASN A 88 -13.59 21.25 9.02
CA ASN A 88 -12.33 21.34 8.27
C ASN A 88 -12.02 22.78 7.85
N ILE A 89 -13.01 23.55 7.41
CA ILE A 89 -12.83 24.99 7.11
C ILE A 89 -12.36 25.74 8.36
N ALA A 90 -13.00 25.48 9.51
CA ALA A 90 -12.66 26.12 10.77
C ALA A 90 -11.25 25.75 11.25
N VAL A 91 -10.83 24.48 11.11
CA VAL A 91 -9.47 24.04 11.45
C VAL A 91 -8.41 24.74 10.59
N ILE A 92 -8.61 24.83 9.27
CA ILE A 92 -7.66 25.53 8.40
C ILE A 92 -7.57 27.02 8.77
N HIS A 93 -8.68 27.66 9.09
CA HIS A 93 -8.67 29.04 9.58
C HIS A 93 -7.93 29.17 10.91
N ASP A 94 -8.20 28.29 11.86
CA ASP A 94 -7.56 28.30 13.17
C ASP A 94 -6.04 28.11 13.06
N VAL A 95 -5.61 27.06 12.37
CA VAL A 95 -4.20 26.74 12.15
C VAL A 95 -3.45 27.91 11.53
N TYR A 96 -3.90 28.41 10.37
CA TYR A 96 -3.11 29.38 9.61
C TYR A 96 -3.28 30.83 10.09
N ILE A 97 -4.50 31.22 10.48
CA ILE A 97 -4.81 32.62 10.85
C ILE A 97 -4.66 32.83 12.35
N ASN A 98 -5.28 31.97 13.17
CA ASN A 98 -5.29 32.18 14.61
C ASN A 98 -3.97 31.75 15.27
N GLN A 99 -3.42 30.59 14.91
CA GLN A 99 -2.23 30.05 15.57
C GLN A 99 -0.94 30.54 14.90
N MET A 100 -0.80 30.34 13.58
CA MET A 100 0.40 30.75 12.84
C MET A 100 0.46 32.23 12.48
N LYS A 101 -0.62 33.01 12.78
CA LYS A 101 -0.72 34.46 12.55
C LYS A 101 -0.39 34.87 11.11
N ARG A 102 -0.78 34.05 10.13
CA ARG A 102 -0.62 34.37 8.70
C ARG A 102 -1.79 35.20 8.20
N THR A 103 -1.57 35.95 7.11
CA THR A 103 -2.64 36.66 6.41
C THR A 103 -3.09 35.89 5.17
N HIS A 104 -4.31 36.17 4.69
CA HIS A 104 -4.82 35.56 3.45
C HIS A 104 -3.88 35.83 2.27
N GLN A 105 -3.32 37.04 2.18
CA GLN A 105 -2.38 37.43 1.12
C GLN A 105 -1.10 36.59 1.15
N GLN A 106 -0.53 36.34 2.34
CA GLN A 106 0.69 35.53 2.49
C GLN A 106 0.50 34.06 2.06
N LEU A 107 -0.73 33.56 2.15
CA LEU A 107 -1.08 32.16 1.87
C LEU A 107 -1.61 31.93 0.45
N SER A 108 -2.16 32.98 -0.17
CA SER A 108 -2.87 32.84 -1.46
C SER A 108 -1.96 32.40 -2.60
N ASP A 109 -0.69 32.82 -2.58
CA ASP A 109 0.29 32.47 -3.63
C ASP A 109 1.12 31.22 -3.29
N ARG A 110 0.69 30.43 -2.29
CA ARG A 110 1.38 29.22 -1.85
C ARG A 110 0.70 27.96 -2.38
N ALA A 111 1.47 26.89 -2.49
CA ALA A 111 0.96 25.53 -2.57
C ALA A 111 1.31 24.86 -1.24
N ILE A 112 0.31 24.43 -0.50
CA ILE A 112 0.45 23.93 0.87
C ILE A 112 0.19 22.43 0.86
N PRO A 113 1.22 21.59 1.08
CA PRO A 113 1.04 20.16 1.27
C PRO A 113 0.10 19.88 2.45
N SER A 114 -0.83 18.95 2.25
CA SER A 114 -1.76 18.49 3.29
C SER A 114 -1.95 17.00 3.08
N ILE A 115 -1.36 16.20 4.00
CA ILE A 115 -1.41 14.74 3.96
C ILE A 115 -2.38 14.29 5.05
N ASN A 116 -3.49 13.68 4.66
CA ASN A 116 -4.57 13.37 5.59
C ASN A 116 -5.18 12.00 5.31
N ASP A 117 -6.01 11.51 6.23
CA ASP A 117 -6.90 10.39 5.93
C ASP A 117 -7.90 10.72 4.81
N GLN A 118 -8.61 9.69 4.34
CA GLN A 118 -9.55 9.84 3.26
C GLN A 118 -10.74 10.75 3.62
N SER A 119 -11.25 10.70 4.86
CA SER A 119 -12.43 11.48 5.26
C SER A 119 -12.14 12.98 5.28
N THR A 120 -10.98 13.36 5.79
CA THR A 120 -10.45 14.73 5.80
C THR A 120 -10.24 15.23 4.38
N ASN A 121 -9.60 14.43 3.51
CA ASN A 121 -9.44 14.78 2.10
C ASN A 121 -10.79 14.99 1.40
N ALA A 122 -11.79 14.14 1.67
CA ALA A 122 -13.14 14.30 1.14
C ALA A 122 -13.79 15.61 1.62
N CYS A 123 -13.68 15.93 2.91
CA CYS A 123 -14.19 17.18 3.48
C CYS A 123 -13.53 18.41 2.87
N ILE A 124 -12.19 18.42 2.72
CA ILE A 124 -11.47 19.53 2.08
C ILE A 124 -11.86 19.68 0.61
N ARG A 125 -12.03 18.58 -0.14
CA ARG A 125 -12.54 18.65 -1.53
C ARG A 125 -13.96 19.22 -1.57
N GLY A 126 -14.84 18.80 -0.67
CA GLY A 126 -16.19 19.36 -0.53
C GLY A 126 -16.17 20.86 -0.22
N ALA A 127 -15.31 21.30 0.70
CA ALA A 127 -15.12 22.70 1.04
C ALA A 127 -14.65 23.53 -0.17
N LYS A 128 -13.70 23.01 -0.97
CA LYS A 128 -13.24 23.66 -2.21
C LYS A 128 -14.39 23.90 -3.19
N VAL A 129 -15.30 22.92 -3.34
CA VAL A 129 -16.47 23.04 -4.22
C VAL A 129 -17.42 24.13 -3.72
N LEU A 130 -17.81 24.09 -2.44
CA LEU A 130 -18.73 25.07 -1.84
C LEU A 130 -18.19 26.51 -1.93
N ARG A 131 -16.87 26.66 -1.82
CA ARG A 131 -16.20 27.97 -1.75
C ARG A 131 -15.66 28.46 -3.09
N THR A 132 -16.06 27.86 -4.22
CA THR A 132 -15.54 28.21 -5.57
C THR A 132 -15.68 29.72 -5.89
N LYS A 133 -16.70 30.38 -5.31
CA LYS A 133 -17.02 31.80 -5.51
C LYS A 133 -16.33 32.76 -4.53
N ASP A 134 -15.54 32.27 -3.58
CA ASP A 134 -14.82 33.13 -2.64
C ASP A 134 -13.78 34.03 -3.35
N VAL A 135 -13.22 35.01 -2.64
CA VAL A 135 -12.42 36.07 -3.26
C VAL A 135 -11.00 35.60 -3.62
N ASN A 136 -10.32 34.87 -2.72
CA ASN A 136 -8.92 34.49 -2.89
C ASN A 136 -8.70 32.97 -2.74
N THR A 137 -7.56 32.49 -3.25
CA THR A 137 -7.22 31.05 -3.30
C THR A 137 -7.16 30.38 -1.92
N PHE A 138 -6.74 31.10 -0.86
CA PHE A 138 -6.77 30.57 0.50
C PHE A 138 -8.21 30.39 1.01
N THR A 139 -9.08 31.38 0.82
CA THR A 139 -10.51 31.24 1.16
C THR A 139 -11.17 30.13 0.34
N LYS A 140 -10.81 29.93 -0.93
CA LYS A 140 -11.27 28.78 -1.72
C LYS A 140 -10.67 27.43 -1.29
N LEU A 141 -9.72 27.42 -0.36
CA LEU A 141 -8.85 26.30 0.01
C LEU A 141 -8.08 25.69 -1.19
N GLN A 142 -8.00 26.39 -2.32
CA GLN A 142 -7.38 25.90 -3.55
C GLN A 142 -5.86 25.74 -3.43
N ASN A 143 -5.25 26.47 -2.49
CA ASN A 143 -3.82 26.37 -2.20
C ASN A 143 -3.45 25.06 -1.49
N LEU A 144 -4.37 24.39 -0.79
CA LEU A 144 -4.13 23.08 -0.18
C LEU A 144 -3.98 21.99 -1.26
N GLN A 145 -2.83 21.30 -1.27
CA GLN A 145 -2.52 20.19 -2.16
C GLN A 145 -2.58 18.88 -1.38
N LEU A 146 -3.50 18.00 -1.76
CA LEU A 146 -3.87 16.85 -0.96
C LEU A 146 -3.04 15.61 -1.32
N GLY A 147 -2.50 14.96 -0.30
CA GLY A 147 -2.01 13.57 -0.35
C GLY A 147 -2.79 12.71 0.64
N PHE A 148 -2.80 11.40 0.43
CA PHE A 148 -3.45 10.47 1.35
C PHE A 148 -2.45 9.95 2.39
N GLY A 149 -2.93 9.61 3.57
CA GLY A 149 -2.15 8.98 4.63
C GLY A 149 -1.72 7.57 4.26
N LEU A 150 -0.42 7.29 4.31
CA LEU A 150 0.12 5.96 3.98
C LEU A 150 -0.20 4.94 5.07
N PHE A 151 -0.29 5.34 6.34
CA PHE A 151 -0.71 4.43 7.39
C PHE A 151 -2.15 4.01 7.21
N HIS A 152 -3.05 4.97 6.95
CA HIS A 152 -4.44 4.62 6.69
C HIS A 152 -4.62 3.85 5.37
N LEU A 153 -3.77 4.07 4.36
CA LEU A 153 -3.72 3.23 3.16
C LEU A 153 -3.44 1.77 3.54
N VAL A 154 -2.37 1.50 4.29
CA VAL A 154 -2.01 0.14 4.73
C VAL A 154 -3.14 -0.48 5.54
N MET A 155 -3.67 0.27 6.52
CA MET A 155 -4.74 -0.19 7.40
C MET A 155 -5.99 -0.60 6.60
N ASN A 156 -6.44 0.24 5.67
CA ASN A 156 -7.59 -0.08 4.83
C ASN A 156 -7.28 -1.22 3.85
N PHE A 157 -6.03 -1.36 3.41
CA PHE A 157 -5.63 -2.45 2.53
C PHE A 157 -5.74 -3.80 3.25
N ILE A 158 -5.18 -3.93 4.46
CA ILE A 158 -5.25 -5.18 5.21
C ILE A 158 -6.67 -5.52 5.66
N TRP A 159 -7.53 -4.53 5.92
CA TRP A 159 -8.95 -4.76 6.16
C TRP A 159 -9.69 -5.23 4.90
N ALA A 160 -9.38 -4.66 3.74
CA ALA A 160 -9.93 -5.13 2.47
C ALA A 160 -9.53 -6.59 2.19
N LEU A 161 -8.26 -6.94 2.44
CA LEU A 161 -7.79 -8.32 2.31
C LEU A 161 -8.43 -9.26 3.32
N LEU A 162 -8.63 -8.81 4.57
CA LEU A 162 -9.38 -9.56 5.57
C LEU A 162 -10.77 -9.92 5.05
N HIS A 163 -11.50 -8.95 4.49
CA HIS A 163 -12.82 -9.19 3.92
C HIS A 163 -12.78 -10.19 2.74
N VAL A 164 -11.84 -10.00 1.81
CA VAL A 164 -11.72 -10.83 0.60
C VAL A 164 -11.32 -12.28 0.92
N HIS A 165 -10.41 -12.47 1.89
CA HIS A 165 -9.80 -13.77 2.20
C HIS A 165 -10.31 -14.42 3.49
N CYS A 166 -11.32 -13.83 4.16
CA CYS A 166 -11.83 -14.29 5.46
C CYS A 166 -12.17 -15.78 5.45
N GLY A 167 -13.01 -16.20 4.48
CA GLY A 167 -13.51 -17.56 4.36
C GLY A 167 -14.13 -18.09 5.66
N SER A 168 -14.06 -19.40 5.86
CA SER A 168 -14.52 -20.08 7.08
C SER A 168 -13.43 -20.97 7.64
N ILE A 169 -13.50 -21.29 8.92
CA ILE A 169 -12.53 -22.16 9.61
C ILE A 169 -12.36 -23.53 8.92
N ASN A 170 -13.41 -24.02 8.24
CA ASN A 170 -13.41 -25.29 7.53
C ASN A 170 -12.81 -25.21 6.11
N GLN A 171 -12.51 -24.00 5.62
CA GLN A 171 -11.86 -23.78 4.33
C GLN A 171 -10.35 -23.61 4.56
N THR A 172 -9.61 -24.69 4.36
CA THR A 172 -8.13 -24.68 4.40
C THR A 172 -7.59 -23.56 3.51
N GLY A 173 -6.62 -22.80 4.03
CA GLY A 173 -6.00 -21.67 3.34
C GLY A 173 -6.77 -20.35 3.41
N SER A 174 -7.94 -20.30 4.05
CA SER A 174 -8.61 -19.04 4.40
C SER A 174 -7.95 -18.35 5.60
N LEU A 175 -8.18 -17.05 5.77
CA LEU A 175 -7.69 -16.34 6.95
C LEU A 175 -8.34 -16.87 8.23
N SER A 176 -9.62 -17.23 8.23
CA SER A 176 -10.28 -17.85 9.38
C SER A 176 -9.61 -19.17 9.80
N TYR A 177 -9.19 -19.98 8.84
CA TYR A 177 -8.41 -21.19 9.09
C TYR A 177 -7.06 -20.86 9.75
N PHE A 178 -6.30 -19.92 9.19
CA PHE A 178 -5.01 -19.52 9.76
C PHE A 178 -5.13 -18.86 11.13
N PHE A 179 -6.15 -18.03 11.36
CA PHE A 179 -6.39 -17.42 12.65
C PHE A 179 -6.73 -18.44 13.73
N ALA A 180 -7.46 -19.51 13.38
CA ALA A 180 -7.67 -20.62 14.30
C ALA A 180 -6.36 -21.38 14.58
N LEU A 181 -5.53 -21.62 13.56
CA LEU A 181 -4.24 -22.28 13.70
C LEU A 181 -3.26 -21.50 14.58
N LEU A 182 -3.34 -20.17 14.56
CA LEU A 182 -2.45 -19.25 15.30
C LEU A 182 -3.07 -18.76 16.62
N ASP A 183 -4.19 -19.31 17.07
CA ASP A 183 -4.94 -18.86 18.27
C ASP A 183 -5.29 -17.36 18.25
N CYS A 184 -5.48 -16.79 17.05
CA CYS A 184 -5.78 -15.38 16.79
C CYS A 184 -7.23 -15.16 16.32
N THR A 185 -8.18 -15.98 16.77
CA THR A 185 -9.58 -16.03 16.28
C THR A 185 -10.34 -14.70 16.36
N ARG A 186 -9.93 -13.79 17.25
CA ARG A 186 -10.53 -12.46 17.41
C ARG A 186 -10.28 -11.51 16.22
N LEU A 187 -9.35 -11.84 15.32
CA LEU A 187 -9.00 -11.01 14.17
C LEU A 187 -10.01 -11.09 13.01
N GLY A 188 -10.99 -12.01 13.07
CA GLY A 188 -12.03 -12.13 12.05
C GLY A 188 -13.13 -11.06 12.11
N CYS A 189 -13.05 -10.08 13.00
CA CYS A 189 -14.03 -9.00 13.10
C CYS A 189 -13.84 -7.93 12.01
N GLU A 190 -14.79 -7.00 11.87
CA GLU A 190 -14.79 -5.99 10.81
C GLU A 190 -13.59 -5.01 10.89
N HIS A 191 -13.18 -4.65 12.11
CA HIS A 191 -12.12 -3.67 12.37
C HIS A 191 -11.20 -4.16 13.51
N PRO A 192 -10.38 -5.19 13.27
CA PRO A 192 -9.43 -5.66 14.26
C PRO A 192 -8.31 -4.63 14.48
N ASP A 193 -7.61 -4.76 15.60
CA ASP A 193 -6.41 -3.97 15.89
C ASP A 193 -5.41 -4.07 14.73
N TYR A 194 -4.97 -2.91 14.24
CA TYR A 194 -4.12 -2.79 13.07
C TYR A 194 -2.80 -3.55 13.23
N HIS A 195 -2.11 -3.35 14.37
CA HIS A 195 -0.79 -3.93 14.58
C HIS A 195 -0.86 -5.44 14.69
N THR A 196 -1.86 -5.95 15.41
CA THR A 196 -2.08 -7.39 15.58
C THR A 196 -2.45 -8.03 14.25
N LEU A 197 -3.38 -7.46 13.48
CA LEU A 197 -3.75 -7.99 12.17
C LEU A 197 -2.55 -8.00 11.22
N LEU A 198 -1.81 -6.89 11.11
CA LEU A 198 -0.66 -6.81 10.22
C LEU A 198 0.40 -7.85 10.59
N ALA A 199 0.75 -7.99 11.88
CA ALA A 199 1.72 -8.96 12.35
C ALA A 199 1.29 -10.40 12.01
N THR A 200 0.02 -10.75 12.27
CA THR A 200 -0.52 -12.08 11.94
C THR A 200 -0.52 -12.35 10.45
N LEU A 201 -0.93 -11.38 9.61
CA LEU A 201 -0.92 -11.54 8.15
C LEU A 201 0.51 -11.75 7.61
N LEU A 202 1.50 -11.02 8.14
CA LEU A 202 2.90 -11.21 7.75
C LEU A 202 3.48 -12.54 8.29
N GLN A 203 3.03 -13.02 9.44
CA GLN A 203 3.39 -14.35 9.94
C GLN A 203 2.81 -15.46 9.06
N ILE A 204 1.56 -15.32 8.62
CA ILE A 204 0.92 -16.22 7.65
C ILE A 204 1.72 -16.23 6.35
N LEU A 205 2.06 -15.06 5.79
CA LEU A 205 2.88 -14.98 4.58
C LEU A 205 4.20 -15.74 4.73
N ARG A 206 4.94 -15.52 5.83
CA ARG A 206 6.20 -16.23 6.10
C ARG A 206 6.01 -17.74 6.10
N GLY A 207 4.99 -18.23 6.81
CA GLY A 207 4.67 -19.65 6.84
C GLY A 207 4.33 -20.22 5.46
N ILE A 208 3.57 -19.49 4.65
CA ILE A 208 3.25 -19.89 3.28
C ILE A 208 4.51 -19.96 2.43
N ILE A 209 5.36 -18.94 2.45
CA ILE A 209 6.60 -18.91 1.66
C ILE A 209 7.52 -20.07 2.03
N LEU A 210 7.72 -20.34 3.32
CA LEU A 210 8.52 -21.49 3.79
C LEU A 210 7.93 -22.83 3.33
N ASN A 211 6.60 -22.97 3.37
CA ASN A 211 5.94 -24.17 2.87
C ASN A 211 6.09 -24.32 1.35
N THR A 212 5.94 -23.25 0.58
CA THR A 212 6.13 -23.27 -0.88
C THR A 212 7.59 -23.57 -1.25
N TRP A 213 8.55 -23.03 -0.49
CA TRP A 213 9.95 -23.40 -0.63
C TRP A 213 10.16 -24.90 -0.44
N ALA A 214 9.58 -25.51 0.60
CA ALA A 214 9.70 -26.95 0.86
C ALA A 214 9.05 -27.81 -0.23
N VAL A 215 8.03 -27.29 -0.93
CA VAL A 215 7.39 -27.97 -2.08
C VAL A 215 8.26 -27.87 -3.34
N GLU A 216 8.85 -26.70 -3.60
CA GLU A 216 9.64 -26.44 -4.81
C GLU A 216 11.08 -26.97 -4.70
N CYS A 217 11.64 -27.01 -3.49
CA CYS A 217 13.02 -27.41 -3.25
C CYS A 217 13.09 -28.85 -2.70
N GLN A 218 13.99 -29.65 -3.25
CA GLN A 218 14.17 -31.07 -2.86
C GLN A 218 15.07 -31.27 -1.63
N TYR A 219 15.26 -30.23 -0.82
CA TYR A 219 16.05 -30.31 0.41
C TYR A 219 15.15 -30.68 1.59
N GLU A 220 15.64 -31.52 2.51
CA GLU A 220 14.86 -31.96 3.67
C GLU A 220 14.63 -30.83 4.69
N SER A 221 15.49 -29.82 4.69
CA SER A 221 15.38 -28.66 5.56
C SER A 221 16.09 -27.44 4.99
N LEU A 222 15.66 -26.26 5.42
CA LEU A 222 16.27 -24.99 5.01
C LEU A 222 17.74 -24.92 5.43
N ALA A 223 18.11 -25.53 6.56
CA ALA A 223 19.50 -25.65 7.02
C ALA A 223 20.36 -26.53 6.10
N GLN A 224 19.79 -27.58 5.50
CA GLN A 224 20.52 -28.41 4.53
C GLN A 224 20.75 -27.64 3.22
N PHE A 225 19.75 -26.89 2.76
CA PHE A 225 19.90 -26.01 1.61
C PHE A 225 20.93 -24.91 1.88
N ALA A 226 20.89 -24.24 3.02
CA ALA A 226 21.90 -23.25 3.39
C ALA A 226 23.32 -23.85 3.40
N LYS A 227 23.49 -25.09 3.88
CA LYS A 227 24.77 -25.81 3.89
C LYS A 227 25.27 -26.19 2.50
N SER A 228 24.42 -26.29 1.48
CA SER A 228 24.89 -26.46 0.10
C SER A 228 25.52 -25.18 -0.47
N ASN A 229 25.46 -24.08 0.28
CA ASN A 229 26.01 -22.77 -0.06
C ASN A 229 25.50 -22.26 -1.41
N PRO A 230 24.17 -22.08 -1.57
CA PRO A 230 23.56 -21.72 -2.83
C PRO A 230 24.00 -20.32 -3.25
N SER A 231 24.43 -20.18 -4.49
CA SER A 231 24.76 -18.89 -5.07
C SER A 231 23.56 -17.92 -5.01
N PRO A 232 23.82 -16.59 -5.04
CA PRO A 232 22.74 -15.60 -5.12
C PRO A 232 21.79 -15.83 -6.30
N ASP A 233 22.30 -16.29 -7.44
CA ASP A 233 21.50 -16.64 -8.61
C ASP A 233 20.60 -17.86 -8.35
N GLU A 234 21.07 -18.87 -7.62
CA GLU A 234 20.23 -20.01 -7.22
C GLU A 234 19.11 -19.57 -6.27
N LEU A 235 19.36 -18.66 -5.33
CA LEU A 235 18.32 -18.09 -4.47
C LEU A 235 17.28 -17.30 -5.28
N LEU A 236 17.72 -16.53 -6.27
CA LEU A 236 16.83 -15.80 -7.18
C LEU A 236 15.98 -16.76 -8.03
N LEU A 237 16.55 -17.86 -8.52
CA LEU A 237 15.80 -18.90 -9.24
C LEU A 237 14.74 -19.56 -8.36
N VAL A 238 15.09 -19.89 -7.12
CA VAL A 238 14.13 -20.44 -6.14
C VAL A 238 12.99 -19.45 -5.90
N ALA A 239 13.31 -18.17 -5.69
CA ALA A 239 12.29 -17.14 -5.51
C ALA A 239 11.41 -16.97 -6.77
N ASP A 240 11.96 -17.04 -7.97
CA ASP A 240 11.20 -16.95 -9.22
C ASP A 240 10.22 -18.12 -9.37
N HIS A 241 10.64 -19.35 -9.04
CA HIS A 241 9.76 -20.51 -9.04
C HIS A 241 8.63 -20.38 -8.02
N ILE A 242 8.94 -19.96 -6.78
CA ILE A 242 7.93 -19.71 -5.74
C ILE A 242 6.92 -18.67 -6.22
N LEU A 243 7.38 -17.53 -6.74
CA LEU A 243 6.50 -16.46 -7.19
C LEU A 243 5.63 -16.88 -8.38
N SER A 244 6.19 -17.63 -9.33
CA SER A 244 5.49 -18.06 -10.53
C SER A 244 4.45 -19.14 -10.22
N ASN A 245 4.78 -20.12 -9.37
CA ASN A 245 3.91 -21.25 -9.06
C ASN A 245 2.91 -20.97 -7.93
N HIS A 246 3.25 -20.07 -7.00
CA HIS A 246 2.49 -19.87 -5.75
C HIS A 246 2.03 -18.44 -5.48
N ALA A 247 2.43 -17.45 -6.28
CA ALA A 247 1.99 -16.06 -6.09
C ALA A 247 1.46 -15.38 -7.36
N THR A 248 1.46 -16.07 -8.50
CA THR A 248 0.98 -15.54 -9.79
C THR A 248 -0.24 -16.33 -10.24
N PRO A 249 -1.48 -15.83 -9.97
CA PRO A 249 -2.67 -16.55 -10.39
C PRO A 249 -2.76 -16.60 -11.92
N LEU A 250 -2.99 -17.79 -12.47
CA LEU A 250 -3.25 -17.98 -13.89
C LEU A 250 -4.60 -17.35 -14.25
N TYR A 251 -4.57 -16.24 -14.96
CA TYR A 251 -5.77 -15.66 -15.54
C TYR A 251 -6.07 -16.34 -16.87
N GLY A 252 -6.97 -17.33 -16.85
CA GLY A 252 -7.70 -17.69 -18.05
C GLY A 252 -8.55 -16.50 -18.52
N PRO A 253 -8.80 -16.33 -19.83
CA PRO A 253 -9.69 -15.29 -20.31
C PRO A 253 -11.04 -15.40 -19.58
N PRO A 254 -11.66 -14.28 -19.16
CA PRO A 254 -12.94 -14.34 -18.47
C PRO A 254 -13.93 -15.11 -19.34
N LYS A 255 -14.54 -16.18 -18.80
CA LYS A 255 -15.63 -16.88 -19.48
C LYS A 255 -16.67 -15.83 -19.83
N ARG A 256 -16.82 -15.50 -21.12
CA ARG A 256 -17.90 -14.64 -21.61
C ARG A 256 -19.19 -15.24 -21.04
N LYS A 257 -19.92 -14.48 -20.22
CA LYS A 257 -21.30 -14.85 -19.89
C LYS A 257 -21.99 -15.09 -21.22
N ALA A 258 -22.42 -16.32 -21.47
CA ALA A 258 -23.13 -16.67 -22.69
C ALA A 258 -24.32 -15.71 -22.80
N GLY A 259 -24.22 -14.76 -23.72
CA GLY A 259 -25.39 -14.04 -24.17
C GLY A 259 -26.36 -15.07 -24.73
N LYS A 260 -27.65 -14.91 -24.44
CA LYS A 260 -28.71 -15.65 -25.12
C LYS A 260 -28.66 -15.29 -26.61
N THR A 261 -27.85 -16.01 -27.37
CA THR A 261 -27.90 -16.03 -28.83
C THR A 261 -28.03 -17.47 -29.25
N THR A 262 -29.25 -17.82 -29.65
CA THR A 262 -29.65 -19.08 -30.27
C THR A 262 -29.05 -19.17 -31.66
N GLU A 263 -27.89 -19.81 -31.83
CA GLU A 263 -27.50 -20.45 -33.10
C GLU A 263 -26.65 -21.72 -32.84
N PRO A 264 -26.75 -22.76 -33.69
CA PRO A 264 -26.25 -24.09 -33.36
C PRO A 264 -24.80 -24.35 -33.83
N SER A 265 -24.04 -24.94 -32.90
CA SER A 265 -22.92 -25.87 -33.08
C SER A 265 -21.63 -25.42 -33.80
N CYS A 266 -20.55 -25.39 -33.02
CA CYS A 266 -19.34 -26.15 -33.34
C CYS A 266 -18.82 -26.81 -32.06
N HIS A 267 -18.65 -28.14 -32.11
CA HIS A 267 -18.17 -28.97 -31.00
C HIS A 267 -16.80 -28.48 -30.50
N VAL A 268 -16.79 -27.88 -29.31
CA VAL A 268 -15.61 -27.81 -28.44
C VAL A 268 -15.86 -28.85 -27.34
N PRO A 269 -14.89 -29.73 -27.01
CA PRO A 269 -15.07 -30.66 -25.90
C PRO A 269 -15.38 -29.86 -24.64
N ASP A 270 -16.54 -30.15 -24.04
CA ASP A 270 -16.94 -29.60 -22.76
C ASP A 270 -16.07 -30.28 -21.69
N SER A 271 -14.85 -29.77 -21.49
CA SER A 271 -14.04 -30.13 -20.32
C SER A 271 -14.57 -29.35 -19.12
N SER A 272 -15.74 -29.76 -18.65
CA SER A 272 -16.20 -29.49 -17.29
C SER A 272 -15.33 -30.30 -16.33
N GLU A 273 -14.06 -29.94 -16.19
CA GLU A 273 -13.31 -30.32 -15.00
C GLU A 273 -13.92 -29.53 -13.84
N GLU A 274 -14.78 -30.19 -13.05
CA GLU A 274 -15.11 -29.73 -11.71
C GLU A 274 -13.78 -29.53 -10.97
N ALA A 275 -13.44 -28.28 -10.66
CA ALA A 275 -12.21 -27.97 -9.96
C ALA A 275 -12.20 -28.73 -8.64
N SER A 276 -11.27 -29.68 -8.50
CA SER A 276 -11.16 -30.47 -7.28
C SER A 276 -10.93 -29.56 -6.06
N PRO A 277 -11.35 -29.97 -4.84
CA PRO A 277 -11.13 -29.17 -3.64
C PRO A 277 -9.66 -28.76 -3.43
N VAL A 278 -8.72 -29.62 -3.83
CA VAL A 278 -7.27 -29.34 -3.80
C VAL A 278 -6.90 -28.17 -4.72
N ASN A 279 -7.49 -28.10 -5.91
CA ASN A 279 -7.25 -27.01 -6.87
C ASN A 279 -7.78 -25.67 -6.35
N ILE A 280 -8.96 -25.67 -5.69
CA ILE A 280 -9.56 -24.45 -5.11
C ILE A 280 -8.71 -23.94 -3.94
N THR A 281 -8.28 -24.81 -3.03
CA THR A 281 -7.42 -24.43 -1.89
C THR A 281 -6.11 -23.82 -2.38
N HIS A 282 -5.45 -24.47 -3.34
CA HIS A 282 -4.22 -23.97 -3.91
C HIS A 282 -4.42 -22.59 -4.57
N ARG A 283 -5.49 -22.42 -5.36
CA ARG A 283 -5.83 -21.14 -6.00
C ARG A 283 -6.11 -20.03 -4.98
N ASN A 284 -6.84 -20.31 -3.91
CA ASN A 284 -7.11 -19.32 -2.86
C ASN A 284 -5.81 -18.90 -2.18
N LEU A 285 -4.94 -19.86 -1.87
CA LEU A 285 -3.64 -19.59 -1.27
C LEU A 285 -2.73 -18.79 -2.21
N GLN A 286 -2.77 -19.06 -3.52
CA GLN A 286 -2.03 -18.27 -4.52
C GLN A 286 -2.43 -16.80 -4.51
N ILE A 287 -3.74 -16.52 -4.49
CA ILE A 287 -4.25 -15.15 -4.48
C ILE A 287 -3.93 -14.47 -3.13
N LEU A 288 -4.08 -15.18 -2.02
CA LEU A 288 -3.70 -14.67 -0.70
C LEU A 288 -2.21 -14.32 -0.65
N THR A 289 -1.34 -15.21 -1.13
CA THR A 289 0.11 -15.01 -1.16
C THR A 289 0.48 -13.78 -1.99
N ARG A 290 -0.09 -13.65 -3.19
CA ARG A 290 0.05 -12.46 -4.03
C ARG A 290 -0.30 -11.19 -3.26
N ASP A 291 -1.43 -11.19 -2.58
CA ASP A 291 -1.96 -10.00 -1.91
C ASP A 291 -1.13 -9.63 -0.69
N LEU A 292 -0.69 -10.62 0.09
CA LEU A 292 0.23 -10.42 1.20
C LEU A 292 1.62 -9.98 0.76
N LEU A 293 2.07 -10.34 -0.44
CA LEU A 293 3.31 -9.81 -1.03
C LEU A 293 3.21 -8.31 -1.35
N TYR A 294 2.03 -7.79 -1.72
CA TYR A 294 1.81 -6.33 -1.78
C TYR A 294 1.84 -5.69 -0.41
N VAL A 295 1.31 -6.38 0.62
CA VAL A 295 1.36 -5.91 2.00
C VAL A 295 2.82 -5.74 2.41
N ILE A 296 3.63 -6.81 2.39
CA ILE A 296 5.04 -6.73 2.82
C ILE A 296 5.84 -5.70 2.01
N GLU A 297 5.64 -5.58 0.70
CA GLU A 297 6.28 -4.53 -0.11
C GLU A 297 5.92 -3.14 0.40
N LEU A 298 4.63 -2.88 0.65
CA LEU A 298 4.19 -1.56 1.09
C LEU A 298 4.79 -1.17 2.45
N ILE A 299 4.89 -2.10 3.41
CA ILE A 299 5.42 -1.78 4.75
C ILE A 299 6.94 -1.58 4.72
N THR A 300 7.64 -2.45 4.01
CA THR A 300 9.11 -2.42 3.91
C THR A 300 9.60 -1.22 3.10
N THR A 301 8.85 -0.81 2.08
CA THR A 301 9.20 0.38 1.31
C THR A 301 8.97 1.67 2.11
N ILE A 302 7.93 1.71 2.95
CA ILE A 302 7.67 2.82 3.86
C ILE A 302 8.81 2.94 4.87
N SER A 303 9.19 1.83 5.52
CA SER A 303 10.26 1.84 6.53
C SER A 303 11.63 2.19 5.96
N SER A 304 11.92 1.73 4.74
CA SER A 304 13.17 2.08 4.04
C SER A 304 13.22 3.51 3.49
N GLY A 305 12.11 4.25 3.52
CA GLY A 305 12.05 5.63 3.06
C GLY A 305 12.03 5.77 1.52
N ASP A 306 11.68 4.71 0.79
CA ASP A 306 11.64 4.72 -0.67
C ASP A 306 10.22 4.92 -1.20
N PHE A 307 9.85 6.17 -1.45
CA PHE A 307 8.52 6.48 -2.00
C PHE A 307 8.38 5.99 -3.45
N GLY A 308 9.48 5.84 -4.19
CA GLY A 308 9.42 5.43 -5.59
C GLY A 308 8.87 4.01 -5.75
N ARG A 309 9.24 3.12 -4.83
CA ARG A 309 8.69 1.76 -4.72
C ARG A 309 7.21 1.75 -4.30
N VAL A 310 6.77 2.67 -3.43
CA VAL A 310 5.33 2.88 -3.15
C VAL A 310 4.60 3.23 -4.45
N GLU A 311 5.12 4.24 -5.18
CA GLU A 311 4.52 4.75 -6.42
C GLU A 311 4.43 3.67 -7.51
N ASP A 312 5.43 2.79 -7.60
CA ASP A 312 5.46 1.68 -8.56
C ASP A 312 4.27 0.72 -8.41
N ILE A 313 3.69 0.58 -7.21
CA ILE A 313 2.56 -0.35 -6.95
C ILE A 313 1.21 0.34 -6.78
N LEU A 314 1.12 1.68 -6.74
CA LEU A 314 -0.13 2.41 -6.52
C LEU A 314 -1.23 2.03 -7.53
N GLY A 315 -0.88 1.85 -8.79
CA GLY A 315 -1.81 1.41 -9.83
C GLY A 315 -2.49 0.08 -9.52
N ASN A 316 -1.69 -0.90 -9.06
CA ASN A 316 -2.19 -2.20 -8.64
C ASN A 316 -3.02 -2.10 -7.37
N LEU A 317 -2.56 -1.35 -6.37
CA LEU A 317 -3.33 -1.12 -5.15
C LEU A 317 -4.70 -0.49 -5.46
N ALA A 318 -4.78 0.48 -6.37
CA ALA A 318 -6.06 1.06 -6.79
C ALA A 318 -7.02 0.02 -7.39
N MET A 319 -6.50 -0.91 -8.20
CA MET A 319 -7.30 -2.02 -8.75
C MET A 319 -7.72 -3.01 -7.68
N MET A 320 -6.84 -3.32 -6.72
CA MET A 320 -7.15 -4.22 -5.61
C MET A 320 -8.22 -3.64 -4.68
N PHE A 321 -8.08 -2.37 -4.29
CA PHE A 321 -9.10 -1.65 -3.53
C PHE A 321 -10.45 -1.63 -4.25
N ARG A 322 -10.44 -1.35 -5.57
CA ARG A 322 -11.66 -1.38 -6.37
C ARG A 322 -12.29 -2.77 -6.41
N GLY A 323 -11.47 -3.82 -6.59
CA GLY A 323 -11.91 -5.22 -6.63
C GLY A 323 -12.47 -5.71 -5.29
N ALA A 324 -11.94 -5.22 -4.18
CA ALA A 324 -12.40 -5.55 -2.82
C ALA A 324 -13.64 -4.74 -2.37
N GLY A 325 -14.12 -3.80 -3.17
CA GLY A 325 -15.25 -2.91 -2.82
C GLY A 325 -14.87 -1.69 -1.97
N SER A 326 -13.60 -1.56 -1.58
CA SER A 326 -13.04 -0.46 -0.79
C SER A 326 -12.70 0.76 -1.67
N ASN A 327 -13.74 1.44 -2.18
CA ASN A 327 -13.61 2.49 -3.20
C ASN A 327 -12.95 3.80 -2.73
N ASN A 328 -12.96 4.07 -1.44
CA ASN A 328 -12.44 5.32 -0.86
C ASN A 328 -10.94 5.48 -1.14
N TYR A 329 -10.13 4.48 -0.77
CA TYR A 329 -8.69 4.51 -1.02
C TYR A 329 -8.31 4.27 -2.48
N CYS A 330 -9.14 3.56 -3.26
CA CYS A 330 -9.00 3.56 -4.72
C CYS A 330 -9.07 5.01 -5.25
N SER A 331 -10.07 5.78 -4.82
CA SER A 331 -10.26 7.18 -5.24
C SER A 331 -9.11 8.09 -4.78
N GLU A 332 -8.61 7.91 -3.56
CA GLU A 332 -7.46 8.67 -3.07
C GLU A 332 -6.20 8.43 -3.90
N ILE A 333 -5.91 7.17 -4.24
CA ILE A 333 -4.78 6.84 -5.12
C ILE A 333 -4.96 7.51 -6.49
N LEU A 334 -6.15 7.44 -7.09
CA LEU A 334 -6.42 8.04 -8.40
C LEU A 334 -6.28 9.58 -8.37
N HIS A 335 -6.75 10.24 -7.30
CA HIS A 335 -6.54 11.67 -7.11
C HIS A 335 -5.05 12.02 -7.03
N PHE A 336 -4.27 11.22 -6.31
CA PHE A 336 -2.83 11.43 -6.17
C PHE A 336 -2.08 11.21 -7.50
N LEU A 337 -2.38 10.13 -8.22
CA LEU A 337 -1.81 9.85 -9.54
C LEU A 337 -2.17 10.94 -10.56
N PHE A 338 -3.41 11.42 -10.56
CA PHE A 338 -3.84 12.56 -11.38
C PHE A 338 -3.01 13.80 -11.08
N ASN A 339 -2.82 14.11 -9.79
CA ASN A 339 -2.06 15.27 -9.40
C ASN A 339 -0.58 15.16 -9.81
N ILE A 340 0.07 14.02 -9.57
CA ILE A 340 1.46 13.78 -9.99
C ILE A 340 1.63 13.93 -11.50
N LYS A 341 0.74 13.32 -12.29
CA LYS A 341 0.92 13.19 -13.74
C LYS A 341 0.44 14.41 -14.52
N ARG A 342 -0.56 15.14 -14.01
CA ARG A 342 -1.26 16.17 -14.78
C ARG A 342 -1.18 17.56 -14.16
N VAL A 343 -1.09 17.66 -12.83
CA VAL A 343 -1.34 18.92 -12.13
C VAL A 343 -0.07 19.51 -11.53
N TRP A 344 0.65 18.75 -10.70
CA TRP A 344 1.87 19.19 -10.03
C TRP A 344 3.01 19.41 -11.03
N THR A 345 3.88 20.37 -10.71
CA THR A 345 5.20 20.42 -11.33
C THR A 345 6.03 19.27 -10.77
N SER A 346 7.07 18.84 -11.48
CA SER A 346 7.95 17.76 -10.99
C SER A 346 8.52 18.06 -9.59
N ASP A 347 8.93 19.31 -9.35
CA ASP A 347 9.45 19.74 -8.05
C ASP A 347 8.40 19.67 -6.95
N PHE A 348 7.16 20.10 -7.22
CA PHE A 348 6.11 20.03 -6.22
C PHE A 348 5.63 18.60 -5.98
N ALA A 349 5.59 17.76 -7.01
CA ALA A 349 5.30 16.34 -6.84
C ALA A 349 6.36 15.68 -5.94
N ASN A 350 7.64 16.06 -6.08
CA ASN A 350 8.70 15.61 -5.19
C ASN A 350 8.47 16.07 -3.74
N ILE A 351 8.08 17.33 -3.52
CA ILE A 351 7.70 17.81 -2.18
C ILE A 351 6.57 16.94 -1.59
N MET A 352 5.54 16.61 -2.37
CA MET A 352 4.44 15.79 -1.89
C MET A 352 4.90 14.37 -1.50
N ARG A 353 5.70 13.71 -2.35
CA ARG A 353 6.28 12.38 -2.05
C ARG A 353 7.09 12.41 -0.77
N ASP A 354 7.99 13.38 -0.66
CA ASP A 354 8.93 13.50 0.44
C ASP A 354 8.22 13.89 1.75
N SER A 355 7.07 14.58 1.67
CA SER A 355 6.26 14.96 2.83
C SER A 355 5.38 13.83 3.38
N MET A 356 5.21 12.72 2.65
CA MET A 356 4.38 11.58 3.10
C MET A 356 5.10 10.65 4.07
N LEU A 357 6.44 10.77 4.16
CA LEU A 357 7.29 9.95 5.03
C LEU A 357 8.08 10.85 5.97
N VAL A 358 8.23 10.42 7.22
CA VAL A 358 9.00 11.12 8.25
C VAL A 358 9.95 10.16 8.95
N ASN A 359 11.10 10.66 9.41
CA ASN A 359 12.08 9.89 10.16
C ASN A 359 12.51 10.67 11.41
N LEU A 360 11.87 10.40 12.55
CA LEU A 360 12.14 11.12 13.80
C LEU A 360 13.46 10.69 14.47
N SER A 361 13.97 9.49 14.18
CA SER A 361 15.21 8.97 14.76
C SER A 361 16.45 9.42 13.97
N GLY A 362 16.32 9.62 12.66
CA GLY A 362 17.43 9.83 11.74
C GLY A 362 18.23 8.56 11.44
N LEU A 363 17.67 7.39 11.79
CA LEU A 363 18.27 6.06 11.54
C LEU A 363 17.74 5.46 10.24
N GLU A 364 18.55 4.65 9.58
CA GLU A 364 18.15 3.90 8.39
C GLU A 364 17.09 2.85 8.70
N GLY A 365 16.07 2.70 7.84
CA GLY A 365 14.97 1.75 8.05
C GLY A 365 13.91 2.21 9.06
N HIS A 366 14.00 3.45 9.57
CA HIS A 366 13.08 3.99 10.57
C HIS A 366 12.15 5.10 10.04
N PHE A 367 11.91 5.15 8.72
CA PHE A 367 10.87 6.02 8.19
C PHE A 367 9.48 5.49 8.58
N MET A 368 8.52 6.40 8.72
CA MET A 368 7.12 6.08 8.96
C MET A 368 6.19 7.03 8.20
N PRO A 369 4.93 6.66 7.98
CA PRO A 369 3.93 7.56 7.43
C PRO A 369 3.73 8.79 8.31
N ILE A 370 3.59 9.97 7.71
CA ILE A 370 3.32 11.20 8.45
C ILE A 370 1.99 11.13 9.24
N ASP A 371 0.99 10.43 8.70
CA ASP A 371 -0.30 10.21 9.35
C ASP A 371 -0.24 9.17 10.50
N LEU A 372 0.77 8.31 10.56
CA LEU A 372 1.04 7.51 11.77
C LEU A 372 1.74 8.34 12.84
N ASN A 373 2.63 9.24 12.42
CA ASN A 373 3.34 10.10 13.36
C ASN A 373 2.38 11.00 14.15
N ILE A 374 1.34 11.53 13.51
CA ILE A 374 0.32 12.33 14.21
C ILE A 374 -0.48 11.49 15.21
N GLU A 375 -0.80 10.23 14.91
CA GLU A 375 -1.46 9.32 15.87
C GLU A 375 -0.63 9.10 17.13
N HIS A 376 0.70 9.00 17.00
CA HIS A 376 1.58 8.94 18.16
C HIS A 376 1.52 10.23 19.00
N CYS A 377 1.49 11.40 18.36
CA CYS A 377 1.33 12.67 19.06
C CYS A 377 -0.03 12.76 19.79
N ILE A 378 -1.12 12.36 19.12
CA ILE A 378 -2.47 12.35 19.71
C ILE A 378 -2.52 11.40 20.91
N LYS A 379 -1.97 10.20 20.78
CA LYS A 379 -1.92 9.23 21.88
C LYS A 379 -1.14 9.77 23.08
N PHE A 380 -0.01 10.43 22.85
CA PHE A 380 0.76 11.08 23.91
C PHE A 380 -0.06 12.15 24.64
N LEU A 381 -0.74 13.02 23.89
CA LEU A 381 -1.60 14.06 24.46
C LEU A 381 -2.74 13.50 25.30
N LYS A 382 -3.41 12.43 24.83
CA LYS A 382 -4.51 11.76 25.56
C LYS A 382 -4.08 11.11 26.89
N VAL A 383 -2.80 10.77 27.03
CA VAL A 383 -2.25 10.19 28.27
C VAL A 383 -1.80 11.29 29.24
N CYS A 384 -1.39 12.44 28.72
CA CYS A 384 -0.94 13.59 29.53
C CYS A 384 -2.06 14.55 29.93
N SER A 385 -3.24 14.44 29.32
CA SER A 385 -4.50 15.11 29.72
C SER A 385 -5.27 14.29 30.73
#